data_AF-A0A3D0M2M8-F1
#
_entry.id   AF-A0A3D0M2M8-F1
#
_cell.length_a   1.000
_cell.length_b   1.000
_cell.length_c   1.000
_cell.angle_alpha   90.00
_cell.angle_beta   90.00
_cell.angle_gamma   90.00
#
_symmetry.space_group_name_H-M   'P 1'
#
loop_
_entity.id
_entity.type
_entity.pdbx_description
1 polymer ?
#
loop_
_entity_poly.entity_id
_entity_poly.type
_entity_poly.pdbx_seq_one_letter_code
_entity_poly.pdbx_strand_id
1 'polypeptide(L)'
;MIKPKLLKSKKGMTLVEVVVSLAILSILAVFIMAVFGSSFQTVVTNANLKKGQKDAAAGIENKLAGFDPDGNLSVTNEQSGNFSIDFGGVTIDASGNFIIGKNKDQDSTYYFFIPD
;
A
#
# COMPACT_ATOMS: atom_id res chain seq x y z
N MET A 1 -42.66 -24.90 -27.47
CA MET A 1 -42.09 -24.21 -26.30
C MET A 1 -41.51 -25.26 -25.34
N ILE A 2 -40.19 -25.46 -25.36
CA ILE A 2 -39.51 -26.51 -24.57
C ILE A 2 -39.21 -25.92 -23.19
N LYS A 3 -39.91 -26.39 -22.15
CA LYS A 3 -39.61 -25.98 -20.76
C LYS A 3 -38.26 -26.58 -20.35
N PRO A 4 -37.30 -25.80 -19.83
CA PRO A 4 -36.05 -26.36 -19.33
C PRO A 4 -36.37 -27.24 -18.12
N LYS A 5 -35.99 -28.52 -18.18
CA LYS A 5 -36.00 -29.40 -17.00
C LYS A 5 -34.96 -28.86 -16.03
N LEU A 6 -35.42 -28.12 -15.01
CA LEU A 6 -34.65 -27.82 -13.81
C LEU A 6 -34.21 -29.17 -13.21
N LEU A 7 -32.90 -29.41 -13.19
CA LEU A 7 -32.28 -30.60 -12.60
C LEU A 7 -32.57 -30.63 -11.09
N LYS A 8 -33.73 -31.18 -10.69
CA LYS A 8 -34.01 -31.53 -9.30
C LYS A 8 -33.27 -32.82 -8.95
N SER A 9 -31.98 -32.71 -8.63
CA SER A 9 -31.25 -33.78 -7.96
C SER A 9 -31.67 -33.83 -6.49
N LYS A 10 -32.17 -35.00 -6.03
CA LYS A 10 -32.49 -35.28 -4.62
C LYS A 10 -31.46 -36.21 -3.95
N LYS A 11 -30.31 -36.47 -4.57
CA LYS A 11 -29.24 -37.23 -3.91
C LYS A 11 -28.42 -36.29 -3.04
N GLY A 12 -28.47 -36.52 -1.73
CA GLY A 12 -27.49 -35.95 -0.80
C GLY A 12 -26.09 -36.48 -1.10
N MET A 13 -25.07 -35.71 -0.72
CA MET A 13 -23.67 -36.07 -0.92
C MET A 13 -23.27 -37.18 0.06
N THR A 14 -22.54 -38.18 -0.42
CA THR A 14 -21.99 -39.21 0.46
C THR A 14 -20.81 -38.63 1.25
N LEU A 15 -20.54 -39.20 2.43
CA LEU A 15 -19.46 -38.72 3.31
C LEU A 15 -18.08 -38.80 2.62
N VAL A 16 -17.88 -39.81 1.77
CA VAL A 16 -16.66 -39.99 0.98
C VAL A 16 -16.48 -38.87 -0.04
N GLU A 17 -17.54 -38.52 -0.79
CA GLU A 17 -17.48 -37.42 -1.76
C GLU A 17 -17.16 -36.09 -1.08
N VAL A 18 -17.71 -35.84 0.11
CA VAL A 18 -17.43 -34.62 0.88
C VAL A 18 -15.95 -34.54 1.26
N VAL A 19 -15.38 -35.62 1.79
CA VAL A 19 -13.97 -35.68 2.21
C VAL A 19 -13.03 -35.50 1.01
N VAL A 20 -13.32 -36.19 -0.11
CA VAL A 20 -12.53 -36.07 -1.35
C VAL A 20 -12.61 -34.66 -1.92
N SER A 21 -13.79 -34.04 -1.93
CA SER A 21 -13.97 -32.67 -2.43
C SER A 21 -13.23 -31.65 -1.57
N LEU A 22 -13.24 -31.82 -0.24
CA LEU A 22 -12.47 -30.98 0.69
C LEU A 22 -10.96 -31.11 0.46
N ALA A 23 -10.47 -32.34 0.23
CA ALA A 23 -9.04 -32.58 -0.04
C ALA A 23 -8.60 -31.94 -1.37
N ILE A 24 -9.42 -32.03 -2.41
CA ILE A 24 -9.13 -31.39 -3.70
C ILE A 24 -9.17 -29.86 -3.55
N LEU A 25 -10.16 -29.34 -2.82
CA LEU A 25 -10.31 -27.90 -2.60
C LEU A 25 -9.12 -27.32 -1.82
N SER A 26 -8.62 -28.02 -0.80
CA SER A 26 -7.49 -27.56 -0.01
C SER A 26 -6.19 -27.53 -0.82
N ILE A 27 -5.95 -28.54 -1.67
CA ILE A 27 -4.80 -28.56 -2.58
C ILE A 27 -4.88 -27.39 -3.57
N LEU A 28 -6.07 -27.14 -4.14
CA LEU A 28 -6.30 -26.04 -5.06
C LEU A 28 -6.05 -24.68 -4.40
N ALA A 29 -6.50 -24.52 -3.15
CA ALA A 29 -6.31 -23.28 -2.39
C ALA A 29 -4.82 -23.01 -2.09
N VAL A 30 -4.06 -24.04 -1.70
CA VAL A 30 -2.61 -23.90 -1.47
C VAL A 30 -1.88 -23.54 -2.76
N PHE A 31 -2.27 -24.15 -3.89
CA PHE A 31 -1.70 -23.82 -5.20
C PHE A 31 -1.93 -22.36 -5.59
N ILE A 32 -3.16 -21.86 -5.44
CA ILE A 32 -3.50 -20.46 -5.71
C ILE A 32 -2.68 -19.53 -4.81
N MET A 33 -2.64 -19.79 -3.49
CA MET A 33 -1.87 -18.95 -2.58
C MET A 33 -0.36 -18.94 -2.90
N ALA A 34 0.21 -20.07 -3.28
CA ALA A 34 1.62 -20.17 -3.66
C ALA A 34 1.94 -19.35 -4.93
N VAL A 35 1.06 -19.38 -5.93
CA VAL A 35 1.26 -18.64 -7.19
C VAL A 35 1.06 -17.14 -7.01
N PHE A 36 0.03 -16.73 -6.27
CA PHE A 36 -0.36 -15.32 -6.18
C PHE A 36 0.24 -14.56 -4.98
N GLY A 37 0.76 -15.26 -3.97
CA GLY A 37 1.28 -14.62 -2.75
C GLY A 37 2.46 -13.69 -3.00
N SER A 38 3.45 -14.13 -3.79
CA SER A 38 4.62 -13.32 -4.13
C SER A 38 4.28 -12.12 -5.01
N SER A 39 3.35 -12.29 -5.95
CA SER A 39 2.86 -11.23 -6.82
C SER A 39 2.13 -10.14 -6.03
N PHE A 40 1.30 -10.53 -5.06
CA PHE A 40 0.59 -9.58 -4.21
C PHE A 40 1.56 -8.73 -3.38
N GLN A 41 2.53 -9.37 -2.72
CA GLN A 41 3.54 -8.66 -1.95
C GLN A 41 4.36 -7.69 -2.83
N THR A 42 4.73 -8.13 -4.03
CA THR A 42 5.48 -7.30 -4.99
C THR A 42 4.69 -6.06 -5.41
N VAL A 43 3.38 -6.20 -5.67
CA VAL A 43 2.53 -5.07 -6.03
C VAL A 43 2.39 -4.08 -4.87
N VAL A 44 2.16 -4.58 -3.65
CA VAL A 44 2.03 -3.73 -2.45
C VAL A 44 3.33 -2.96 -2.17
N THR A 45 4.48 -3.65 -2.20
CA THR A 45 5.79 -3.01 -2.02
C THR A 45 6.04 -1.95 -3.09
N ASN A 46 5.78 -2.25 -4.36
CA ASN A 46 5.95 -1.29 -5.44
C ASN A 46 4.97 -0.11 -5.36
N ALA A 47 3.75 -0.32 -4.90
CA ALA A 47 2.78 0.75 -4.67
C ALA A 47 3.27 1.71 -3.58
N ASN A 48 3.80 1.18 -2.48
CA ASN A 48 4.38 1.98 -1.41
C ASN A 48 5.62 2.75 -1.87
N LEU A 49 6.52 2.12 -2.64
CA LEU A 49 7.68 2.79 -3.23
C LEU A 49 7.28 3.93 -4.17
N LYS A 50 6.32 3.69 -5.07
CA LYS A 50 5.81 4.72 -5.99
C LYS A 50 5.16 5.88 -5.24
N LYS A 51 4.43 5.59 -4.16
CA LYS A 51 3.84 6.63 -3.30
C LYS A 51 4.93 7.46 -2.63
N GLY A 52 5.92 6.83 -2.00
CA GLY A 52 7.04 7.54 -1.38
C GLY A 52 7.85 8.39 -2.37
N GLN A 53 8.11 7.87 -3.57
CA GLN A 53 8.77 8.62 -4.64
C GLN A 53 7.94 9.83 -5.11
N LYS A 54 6.62 9.66 -5.25
CA LYS A 54 5.72 10.77 -5.60
C LYS A 54 5.71 11.84 -4.51
N ASP A 55 5.63 11.45 -3.25
CA ASP A 55 5.60 12.39 -2.12
C ASP A 55 6.94 13.13 -1.99
N ALA A 56 8.07 12.46 -2.21
CA ALA A 56 9.40 13.08 -2.25
C ALA A 56 9.55 14.06 -3.44
N ALA A 57 9.09 13.68 -4.63
CA ALA A 57 9.11 14.56 -5.80
C ALA A 57 8.25 15.81 -5.58
N ALA A 58 7.04 15.65 -5.01
CA ALA A 58 6.17 16.77 -4.67
C ALA A 58 6.80 17.72 -3.65
N GLY A 59 7.55 17.20 -2.66
CA GLY A 59 8.31 18.02 -1.71
C GLY A 59 9.37 18.89 -2.39
N ILE A 60 10.11 18.33 -3.35
CA ILE A 60 11.14 19.06 -4.12
C ILE A 60 10.49 20.08 -5.07
N GLU A 61 9.44 19.71 -5.78
CA GLU A 61 8.70 20.60 -6.68
C GLU A 61 8.12 21.82 -5.93
N ASN A 62 7.53 21.58 -4.76
CA ASN A 62 7.03 22.66 -3.90
C ASN A 62 8.15 23.60 -3.44
N LYS A 63 9.29 23.07 -3.01
CA LYS A 63 10.43 23.89 -2.60
C LYS A 63 11.01 24.70 -3.78
N LEU A 64 11.11 24.09 -4.96
CA LEU A 64 11.62 24.76 -6.16
C LEU A 64 10.67 25.85 -6.67
N ALA A 65 9.35 25.63 -6.53
CA ALA A 65 8.33 26.62 -6.87
C ALA A 65 8.25 27.80 -5.87
N GLY A 66 9.13 27.84 -4.87
CA GLY A 66 9.15 28.91 -3.87
C GLY A 66 7.99 28.83 -2.88
N PHE A 67 7.24 27.73 -2.86
CA PHE A 67 6.35 27.42 -1.76
C PHE A 67 7.20 26.93 -0.58
N ASP A 68 7.84 27.87 0.11
CA ASP A 68 8.23 27.60 1.49
C ASP A 68 6.95 27.46 2.32
N PRO A 69 6.93 26.57 3.32
CA PRO A 69 5.86 26.57 4.31
C PRO A 69 5.96 27.85 5.16
N ASP A 70 5.52 28.97 4.59
CA ASP A 70 5.40 30.25 5.26
C ASP A 70 4.35 30.13 6.37
N GLY A 71 4.80 29.77 7.57
CA GLY A 71 4.22 30.06 8.89
C GLY A 71 2.75 29.73 9.18
N ASN A 72 1.99 29.21 8.23
CA ASN A 72 0.53 29.06 8.27
C ASN A 72 0.07 27.69 7.78
N LEU A 73 0.96 26.69 7.82
CA LEU A 73 0.59 25.31 7.56
C LEU A 73 -0.34 24.78 8.65
N SER A 74 -1.44 24.14 8.23
CA SER A 74 -2.16 23.24 9.12
C SER A 74 -1.45 21.89 9.08
N VAL A 75 -0.74 21.56 10.15
CA VAL A 75 -0.19 20.20 10.35
C VAL A 75 -1.37 19.22 10.33
N THR A 76 -1.35 18.31 9.37
CA THR A 76 -2.38 17.27 9.24
C THR A 76 -1.89 15.97 9.86
N ASN A 77 -0.58 15.71 9.80
CA ASN A 77 0.05 14.56 10.44
C ASN A 77 1.51 14.88 10.77
N GLU A 78 1.97 14.39 11.92
CA GLU A 78 3.35 14.50 12.39
C GLU A 78 3.78 13.14 12.93
N GLN A 79 4.90 12.62 12.42
CA GLN A 79 5.41 11.31 12.81
C GLN A 79 6.92 11.40 13.04
N SER A 80 7.37 10.98 14.21
CA SER A 80 8.80 10.87 14.51
C SER A 80 9.47 9.80 13.66
N GLY A 81 10.70 10.05 13.23
CA GLY A 81 11.53 9.09 12.53
C GLY A 81 12.95 9.58 12.25
N ASN A 82 13.70 8.77 11.48
CA ASN A 82 15.08 9.06 11.10
C ASN A 82 15.16 9.23 9.58
N PHE A 83 15.84 10.28 9.14
CA PHE A 83 16.18 10.53 7.76
C PHE A 83 17.65 10.20 7.53
N SER A 84 17.93 9.34 6.54
CA SER A 84 19.28 8.85 6.25
C SER A 84 19.58 9.01 4.75
N ILE A 85 20.68 9.67 4.41
CA ILE A 85 21.21 9.74 3.04
C ILE A 85 22.61 9.11 3.01
N ASP A 86 22.80 8.13 2.13
CA ASP A 86 24.11 7.55 1.81
C ASP A 86 24.70 8.20 0.56
N PHE A 87 25.86 8.83 0.71
CA PHE A 87 26.67 9.41 -0.37
C PHE A 87 27.77 8.46 -0.87
N GLY A 88 27.51 7.16 -0.91
CA GLY A 88 28.44 6.15 -1.43
C GLY A 88 29.60 5.88 -0.47
N GLY A 89 29.28 5.74 0.82
CA GLY A 89 30.27 5.43 1.88
C GLY A 89 30.30 6.44 3.03
N VAL A 90 29.52 7.52 2.93
CA VAL A 90 29.26 8.45 4.03
C VAL A 90 27.75 8.54 4.21
N THR A 91 27.28 8.05 5.36
CA THR A 91 25.88 8.16 5.76
C THR A 91 25.69 9.42 6.60
N ILE A 92 24.72 10.26 6.21
CA ILE A 92 24.24 11.37 7.02
C ILE A 92 22.89 10.95 7.58
N ASP A 93 22.83 10.78 8.91
CA ASP A 93 21.62 10.46 9.66
C ASP A 93 21.14 11.69 10.44
N ALA A 94 19.84 11.95 10.43
CA ALA A 94 19.20 12.98 11.23
C ALA A 94 17.89 12.42 11.79
N SER A 95 17.75 12.43 13.12
CA SER A 95 16.48 12.17 13.80
C SER A 95 15.63 13.43 13.81
N GLY A 96 14.31 13.27 13.78
CA GLY A 96 13.39 14.39 13.74
C GLY A 96 11.95 13.97 13.43
N ASN A 97 11.15 14.91 12.97
CA ASN A 97 9.74 14.69 12.67
C ASN A 97 9.44 14.87 11.19
N PHE A 98 8.77 13.88 10.60
CA PHE A 98 8.15 13.98 9.28
C PHE A 98 6.78 14.64 9.44
N ILE A 99 6.59 15.77 8.76
CA ILE A 99 5.36 16.56 8.83
C ILE A 99 4.67 16.56 7.47
N ILE A 100 3.37 16.30 7.50
CA ILE A 100 2.45 16.44 6.38
C ILE A 100 1.55 17.63 6.68
N GLY A 101 1.71 18.70 5.90
CA GLY A 101 0.92 19.93 6.02
C GLY A 101 0.04 20.18 4.80
N LYS A 102 -1.01 20.96 4.99
CA LYS A 102 -1.75 21.58 3.87
C LYS A 102 -1.66 23.09 3.96
N ASN A 103 -1.64 23.76 2.80
CA ASN A 103 -1.90 25.20 2.78
C ASN A 103 -3.34 25.48 3.27
N LYS A 104 -3.58 26.65 3.85
CA LYS A 104 -4.88 27.13 4.33
C LYS A 104 -5.96 27.10 3.24
N ASP A 105 -5.55 27.27 1.99
CA ASP A 105 -6.43 27.19 0.80
C ASP A 105 -6.70 25.73 0.33
N GLN A 106 -6.16 24.73 1.03
CA GLN A 106 -6.34 23.27 0.85
C GLN A 106 -5.86 22.64 -0.47
N ASP A 107 -5.37 23.42 -1.43
CA ASP A 107 -5.02 22.90 -2.77
C ASP A 107 -3.68 22.16 -2.84
N SER A 108 -2.76 22.41 -1.90
CA SER A 108 -1.41 21.84 -1.92
C SER A 108 -1.09 21.10 -0.62
N THR A 109 -0.61 19.87 -0.75
CA THR A 109 -0.06 19.05 0.36
C THR A 109 1.46 19.15 0.33
N TYR A 110 2.05 19.39 1.50
CA TYR A 110 3.49 19.54 1.70
C TYR A 110 4.01 18.44 2.60
N TYR A 111 5.21 17.97 2.26
CA TYR A 111 5.96 16.98 3.02
C TYR A 111 7.30 17.60 3.38
N PHE A 112 7.62 17.66 4.66
CA PHE A 112 8.91 18.16 5.12
C PHE A 112 9.38 17.38 6.35
N PHE A 113 10.69 17.43 6.58
CA PHE A 113 11.34 16.82 7.72
C PHE A 113 11.99 17.92 8.55
N ILE A 114 11.64 18.01 9.83
CA ILE A 114 12.31 18.89 10.79
C ILE A 114 13.28 18.03 11.59
N PRO A 115 14.61 18.20 11.44
CA PRO A 115 15.58 17.55 12.32
C PRO A 115 15.48 18.10 13.75
N ASP A 116 15.75 17.24 14.74
CA ASP A 116 15.86 17.61 16.16
C ASP A 116 17.00 18.59 16.45
#